data_AF-A0A453LSL4-F1
#
_entry.id   AF-A0A453LSL4-F1
#
_cell.length_a   1.000
_cell.length_b   1.000
_cell.length_c   1.000
_cell.angle_alpha   90.00
_cell.angle_beta   90.00
_cell.angle_gamma   90.00
#
_symmetry.space_group_name_H-M   'P 1'
#
loop_
_entity.id
_entity.type
_entity.pdbx_description
1 polymer ?
#
loop_
_entity_poly.entity_id
_entity_poly.type
_entity_poly.pdbx_seq_one_letter_code
_entity_poly.pdbx_strand_id
1 'polypeptide(L)'
;LNGIMLLACDLVAKKLSFLKVITTEKSYIPTSLAYSSSADLLWTVMGASNMPNQATSQLLTRVRIIPRSQKDLSADPAVLEDSEVPHGEKLLLALQGSLDASKQEEVLAAVLAALRVSMHKMLVKKNYSEERREQRKRGRNDKKIKK
;
A
#
# COMPACT_ATOMS: atom_id res chain seq x y z
N LEU A 1 13.23 0.39 13.45
CA LEU A 1 11.96 0.48 14.21
C LEU A 1 11.13 1.56 13.53
N ASN A 2 10.02 1.21 12.90
CA ASN A 2 9.08 2.19 12.34
C ASN A 2 8.04 2.44 13.43
N GLY A 3 7.84 3.70 13.80
CA GLY A 3 7.00 4.02 14.94
C GLY A 3 7.02 5.48 15.33
N ILE A 4 6.16 5.82 16.29
CA ILE A 4 6.02 7.16 16.84
C ILE A 4 6.70 7.18 18.21
N MET A 5 7.61 8.12 18.42
CA MET A 5 8.26 8.33 19.72
C MET A 5 7.55 9.46 20.47
N LEU A 6 7.00 9.13 21.64
CA LEU A 6 6.40 10.09 22.55
C LEU A 6 7.43 10.61 23.54
N LEU A 7 7.50 11.93 23.64
CA LEU A 7 8.37 12.66 24.54
C LEU A 7 7.53 13.59 25.41
N ALA A 8 7.87 13.69 26.69
CA ALA A 8 7.35 14.71 27.58
C ALA A 8 8.36 15.84 27.65
N CYS A 9 7.91 17.06 27.37
CA CYS A 9 8.72 18.27 27.51
C CYS A 9 8.19 19.08 28.69
N ASP A 10 9.05 19.29 29.68
CA ASP A 10 8.85 20.24 30.77
C ASP A 10 9.68 21.49 30.46
N LEU A 11 9.00 22.56 30.06
CA LEU A 11 9.62 23.83 29.71
C LEU A 11 10.14 24.57 30.95
N VAL A 12 9.55 24.35 32.12
CA VAL A 12 9.94 25.00 33.38
C VAL A 12 11.21 24.35 33.91
N ALA A 13 11.23 23.02 33.97
CA ALA A 13 12.41 22.26 34.39
C ALA A 13 13.48 22.13 33.28
N LYS A 14 13.22 22.68 32.08
CA LYS A 14 14.06 22.52 30.88
C LYS A 14 14.43 21.06 30.61
N LYS A 15 13.49 20.15 30.82
CA LYS A 15 13.72 18.71 30.76
C LYS A 15 12.89 18.08 29.64
N LEU A 16 13.56 17.26 28.83
CA LEU A 16 12.90 16.38 27.88
C LEU A 16 13.05 14.95 28.39
N SER A 17 11.93 14.25 28.59
CA SER A 17 11.91 12.85 29.00
C SER A 17 11.26 11.98 27.93
N PHE A 18 11.81 10.79 27.78
CA PHE A 18 11.22 9.75 26.95
C PHE A 18 9.99 9.17 27.67
N LEU A 19 8.86 9.09 26.96
CA LEU A 19 7.66 8.42 27.46
C LEU A 19 7.56 7.00 26.92
N LYS A 20 7.44 6.86 25.60
CA LYS A 20 7.16 5.56 24.96
C LYS A 20 7.46 5.59 23.47
N VAL A 21 7.82 4.44 22.90
CA VAL A 21 7.77 4.22 21.44
C VAL A 21 6.53 3.39 21.15
N ILE A 22 5.73 3.86 20.19
CA ILE A 22 4.59 3.15 19.62
C ILE A 22 5.08 2.56 18.30
N THR A 23 5.17 1.25 18.22
CA THR A 23 5.55 0.57 16.98
C THR A 23 4.41 0.60 15.98
N THR A 24 4.71 0.97 14.75
CA THR A 24 3.77 0.86 13.63
C THR A 24 4.14 -0.34 12.77
N GLU A 25 3.17 -0.84 12.01
CA GLU A 25 3.44 -1.85 11.00
C GLU A 25 4.47 -1.33 9.99
N LYS A 26 5.33 -2.23 9.50
CA LYS A 26 6.47 -1.84 8.64
C LYS A 26 6.06 -1.04 7.39
N SER A 27 4.84 -1.27 6.90
CA SER A 27 4.29 -0.66 5.69
C SER A 27 3.59 0.68 5.93
N TYR A 28 3.25 1.01 7.18
CA TYR A 28 2.44 2.19 7.50
C TYR A 28 3.29 3.29 8.14
N ILE A 29 3.36 4.42 7.44
CA ILE A 29 4.02 5.64 7.90
C ILE A 29 2.94 6.65 8.30
N PRO A 30 2.97 7.17 9.55
CA PRO A 30 2.06 8.23 9.99
C PRO A 30 2.16 9.46 9.09
N THR A 31 1.05 9.82 8.46
CA THR A 31 0.94 11.01 7.60
C THR A 31 0.48 12.21 8.41
N SER A 32 -0.36 12.00 9.43
CA SER A 32 -0.84 13.05 10.33
C SER A 32 -0.94 12.55 11.77
N LEU A 33 -0.65 13.44 12.72
CA LEU A 33 -0.74 13.20 14.15
C LEU A 33 -1.49 14.38 14.78
N ALA A 34 -2.47 14.08 15.62
CA ALA A 34 -3.19 15.09 16.39
C ALA A 34 -3.34 14.63 17.83
N TYR A 35 -3.04 15.49 18.79
CA TYR A 35 -3.17 15.18 20.21
C TYR A 35 -4.27 16.04 20.83
N SER A 36 -5.16 15.39 21.58
CA SER A 36 -6.19 16.07 22.36
C SER A 36 -5.84 15.99 23.84
N SER A 37 -5.52 17.13 24.45
CA SER A 37 -5.17 17.22 25.86
C SER A 37 -6.37 16.98 26.79
N SER A 38 -7.59 17.26 26.34
CA SER A 38 -8.80 17.09 27.16
C SER A 38 -9.22 15.62 27.31
N ALA A 39 -9.03 14.83 26.26
CA ALA A 39 -9.32 13.39 26.25
C ALA A 39 -8.08 12.53 26.52
N ASP A 40 -6.90 13.15 26.54
CA ASP A 40 -5.59 12.49 26.62
C ASP A 40 -5.39 11.40 25.54
N LEU A 41 -5.85 11.71 24.32
CA LEU A 41 -5.83 10.81 23.16
C LEU A 41 -4.92 11.35 22.06
N LEU A 42 -4.06 10.48 21.54
CA LEU A 42 -3.30 10.71 20.33
C LEU A 42 -3.98 10.02 19.14
N TRP A 43 -4.34 10.82 18.15
CA TRP A 43 -4.89 10.40 16.88
C TRP A 43 -3.78 10.31 15.85
N THR A 44 -3.77 9.21 15.11
CA THR A 44 -2.77 8.95 14.08
C THR A 44 -3.48 8.53 12.80
N VAL A 45 -3.15 9.20 11.69
CA VAL A 45 -3.65 8.86 10.35
C VAL A 45 -2.47 8.38 9.52
N MET A 46 -2.60 7.21 8.90
CA MET A 46 -1.56 6.56 8.10
C MET A 46 -2.12 6.25 6.70
N GLY A 47 -1.27 6.31 5.67
CA GLY A 47 -1.67 5.90 4.31
C GLY A 47 -2.62 6.88 3.60
N ALA A 48 -2.72 8.13 4.06
CA ALA A 48 -3.51 9.19 3.41
C ALA A 48 -2.66 10.10 2.50
N SER A 49 -1.51 9.62 2.02
CA SER A 49 -0.62 10.41 1.16
C SER A 49 -0.91 10.15 -0.33
N ASN A 50 -0.97 11.21 -1.13
CA ASN A 50 -1.06 11.14 -2.60
C ASN A 50 0.23 10.64 -3.28
N MET A 51 1.13 9.98 -2.55
CA MET A 51 2.34 9.43 -3.15
C MET A 51 1.95 8.25 -4.06
N PRO A 52 2.22 8.32 -5.38
CA PRO A 52 2.00 7.18 -6.26
C PRO A 52 3.03 6.11 -5.88
N ASN A 53 2.66 5.20 -4.98
CA ASN A 53 3.57 4.14 -4.57
C ASN A 53 3.77 3.16 -5.74
N GLN A 54 5.02 3.08 -6.18
CA GLN A 54 5.47 2.40 -7.39
C GLN A 54 5.46 0.86 -7.30
N ALA A 55 4.72 0.27 -6.36
CA ALA A 55 4.65 -1.17 -6.17
C ALA A 55 3.28 -1.57 -5.57
N THR A 56 2.35 -1.93 -6.45
CA THR A 56 1.36 -3.04 -6.35
C THR A 56 0.51 -3.25 -5.08
N SER A 57 0.56 -2.38 -4.07
CA SER A 57 -0.34 -2.44 -2.92
C SER A 57 -0.73 -1.02 -2.53
N GLN A 58 -1.93 -0.60 -2.94
CA GLN A 58 -2.58 0.57 -2.35
C GLN A 58 -2.83 0.25 -0.89
N LEU A 59 -1.97 0.75 0.00
CA LEU A 59 -2.22 0.66 1.43
C LEU A 59 -3.47 1.50 1.71
N LEU A 60 -4.51 0.86 2.24
CA LEU A 60 -5.75 1.55 2.62
C LEU A 60 -5.40 2.56 3.72
N THR A 61 -6.09 3.70 3.75
CA THR A 61 -5.91 4.64 4.85
C THR A 61 -6.28 3.96 6.17
N ARG A 62 -5.54 4.27 7.24
CA ARG A 62 -5.82 3.78 8.60
C ARG A 62 -5.84 4.91 9.60
N VAL A 63 -6.68 4.80 10.60
CA VAL A 63 -6.85 5.73 11.71
C VAL A 63 -6.72 4.95 13.03
N ARG A 64 -5.72 5.30 13.84
CA ARG A 64 -5.54 4.72 15.17
C ARG A 64 -5.68 5.78 16.25
N ILE A 65 -6.34 5.41 17.34
CA ILE A 65 -6.41 6.21 18.56
C ILE A 65 -5.58 5.54 19.63
N ILE A 66 -4.69 6.32 20.22
CA ILE A 66 -3.74 5.85 21.22
C ILE A 66 -3.99 6.64 22.50
N PRO A 67 -4.61 6.04 23.51
CA PRO A 67 -4.78 6.69 24.79
C PRO A 67 -3.43 6.82 25.48
N ARG A 68 -3.18 7.98 26.07
CA ARG A 68 -2.05 8.17 26.98
C ARG A 68 -2.48 7.64 28.35
N SER A 69 -2.55 6.32 28.49
CA SER A 69 -2.77 5.72 29.81
C SER A 69 -1.56 6.03 30.71
N GLN A 70 -1.71 6.99 31.63
CA GLN A 70 -0.71 7.26 32.68
C GLN A 70 -0.57 6.09 33.67
N LYS A 71 -1.55 5.19 33.72
CA LYS A 71 -1.47 3.96 34.50
C LYS A 71 -0.79 2.88 33.67
N ASP A 72 0.38 2.50 34.14
CA ASP A 72 1.15 1.32 33.72
C ASP A 72 1.90 1.48 32.40
N LEU A 73 3.11 2.07 32.51
CA LEU A 73 4.19 2.02 31.51
C LEU A 73 4.58 0.57 31.09
N SER A 74 3.99 -0.45 31.72
CA SER A 74 4.23 -1.87 31.48
C SER A 74 3.19 -2.53 30.57
N ALA A 75 2.03 -1.92 30.32
CA ALA A 75 1.02 -2.48 29.44
C ALA A 75 1.09 -1.83 28.04
N ASP A 76 0.94 -2.64 27.00
CA ASP A 76 0.69 -2.10 25.67
C ASP A 76 -0.65 -1.36 25.71
N PRO A 77 -0.70 -0.07 25.28
CA PRO A 77 -1.94 0.67 25.28
C PRO A 77 -2.94 -0.11 24.43
N ALA A 78 -4.19 -0.17 24.88
CA ALA A 78 -5.29 -0.59 24.03
C ALA A 78 -5.38 0.42 22.87
N VAL A 79 -4.65 0.13 21.80
CA VAL A 79 -4.67 0.91 20.57
C VAL A 79 -6.02 0.61 19.93
N LEU A 80 -6.83 1.64 19.78
CA LEU A 80 -8.11 1.54 19.09
C LEU A 80 -7.80 1.46 17.60
N GLU A 81 -8.13 0.33 16.99
CA GLU A 81 -7.98 0.13 15.54
C GLU A 81 -9.19 0.71 14.78
N ASP A 82 -9.10 0.72 13.46
CA ASP A 82 -10.06 1.33 12.53
C ASP A 82 -11.54 1.03 12.84
N SER A 83 -11.86 -0.23 13.21
CA SER A 83 -13.23 -0.72 13.46
C SER A 83 -13.81 -0.26 14.79
N GLU A 84 -12.96 0.16 15.71
CA GLU A 84 -13.33 0.53 17.06
C GLU A 84 -13.48 2.06 17.19
N VAL A 85 -13.02 2.82 16.19
CA VAL A 85 -13.17 4.28 16.11
C VAL A 85 -14.65 4.65 15.82
N PRO A 86 -15.29 5.47 16.66
CA PRO A 86 -16.64 5.96 16.39
C PRO A 86 -16.69 6.72 15.07
N HIS A 87 -17.59 6.33 14.15
CA HIS A 87 -17.69 6.88 12.80
C HIS A 87 -16.42 6.70 11.92
N GLY A 88 -15.53 5.77 12.29
CA GLY A 88 -14.29 5.48 11.58
C GLY A 88 -14.52 5.17 10.09
N GLU A 89 -15.55 4.39 9.75
CA GLU A 89 -15.88 4.03 8.37
C GLU A 89 -16.09 5.25 7.46
N LYS A 90 -16.87 6.25 7.92
CA LYS A 90 -17.13 7.47 7.14
C LYS A 90 -15.86 8.30 6.94
N LEU A 91 -15.03 8.36 7.97
CA LEU A 91 -13.75 9.07 7.92
C LEU A 91 -12.77 8.36 6.98
N LEU A 92 -12.68 7.04 7.05
CA LEU A 92 -11.82 6.24 6.19
C LEU A 92 -12.21 6.36 4.73
N LEU A 93 -13.50 6.29 4.42
CA LEU A 93 -14.02 6.54 3.06
C LEU A 93 -13.66 7.94 2.56
N ALA A 94 -13.78 8.96 3.42
CA ALA A 94 -13.43 10.33 3.04
C ALA A 94 -11.92 10.51 2.81
N LEU A 95 -11.08 9.90 3.66
CA LEU A 95 -9.63 10.01 3.55
C LEU A 95 -9.05 9.18 2.41
N GLN A 96 -9.64 8.02 2.13
CA GLN A 96 -9.22 7.14 1.05
C GLN A 96 -9.69 7.64 -0.33
N GLY A 97 -10.71 8.49 -0.35
CA GLY A 97 -11.37 8.96 -1.56
C GLY A 97 -12.26 7.89 -2.18
N SER A 98 -13.01 8.25 -3.23
CA SER A 98 -13.70 7.23 -4.02
C SER A 98 -12.66 6.39 -4.75
N LEU A 99 -12.47 5.15 -4.31
CA LEU A 99 -12.07 4.11 -5.24
C LEU A 99 -13.24 4.00 -6.22
N ASP A 100 -13.17 4.69 -7.35
CA ASP A 100 -14.13 4.50 -8.43
C ASP A 100 -14.00 3.03 -8.86
N ALA A 101 -14.85 2.17 -8.31
CA ALA A 101 -14.84 0.74 -8.58
C ALA A 101 -14.93 0.47 -10.09
N SER A 102 -15.57 1.37 -10.84
CA SER A 102 -15.60 1.40 -12.30
C SER A 102 -14.21 1.51 -12.93
N LYS A 103 -13.33 2.39 -12.43
CA LYS A 103 -11.96 2.55 -12.95
C LYS A 103 -11.12 1.31 -12.68
N GLN A 104 -11.30 0.67 -11.53
CA GLN A 104 -10.59 -0.56 -11.21
C GLN A 104 -11.09 -1.74 -12.05
N GLU A 105 -12.39 -1.83 -12.27
CA GLU A 105 -13.01 -2.82 -13.14
C GLU A 105 -12.58 -2.66 -14.61
N GLU A 106 -12.48 -1.43 -15.11
CA GLU A 106 -11.95 -1.13 -16.45
C GLU A 106 -10.49 -1.58 -16.62
N VAL A 107 -9.63 -1.32 -15.62
CA VAL A 107 -8.23 -1.75 -15.65
C VAL A 107 -8.14 -3.28 -15.62
N LEU A 108 -8.92 -3.94 -14.76
CA LEU A 108 -8.95 -5.40 -14.69
C LEU A 108 -9.48 -6.02 -15.99
N ALA A 109 -10.51 -5.44 -16.59
CA ALA A 109 -11.04 -5.86 -17.88
C ALA A 109 -10.00 -5.72 -19.00
N ALA A 110 -9.25 -4.62 -19.03
CA ALA A 110 -8.18 -4.39 -20.00
C ALA A 110 -7.03 -5.41 -19.83
N VAL A 111 -6.62 -5.70 -18.60
CA VAL A 111 -5.59 -6.70 -18.30
C VAL A 111 -6.05 -8.10 -18.71
N LEU A 112 -7.30 -8.48 -18.40
CA LEU A 112 -7.88 -9.76 -18.81
C LEU A 112 -7.95 -9.88 -20.34
N ALA A 113 -8.32 -8.81 -21.04
CA ALA A 113 -8.34 -8.79 -22.50
C ALA A 113 -6.93 -8.99 -23.09
N ALA A 114 -5.93 -8.27 -22.57
CA ALA A 114 -4.54 -8.40 -23.00
C ALA A 114 -3.98 -9.82 -22.74
N LEU A 115 -4.30 -10.41 -21.58
CA LEU A 115 -3.90 -11.76 -21.22
C LEU A 115 -4.52 -12.79 -22.18
N ARG A 116 -5.83 -12.68 -22.47
CA ARG A 116 -6.51 -13.53 -23.46
C ARG A 116 -5.84 -13.45 -24.83
N VAL A 117 -5.52 -12.24 -25.30
CA VAL A 117 -4.83 -12.04 -26.59
C VAL A 117 -3.43 -12.65 -26.56
N SER A 118 -2.67 -12.48 -25.48
CA SER A 118 -1.33 -13.04 -25.34
C SER A 118 -1.36 -14.57 -25.32
N MET A 119 -2.24 -15.17 -24.51
CA MET A 119 -2.43 -16.62 -24.45
C MET A 119 -2.88 -17.17 -25.80
N HIS A 120 -3.81 -16.51 -26.47
CA HIS A 120 -4.24 -16.90 -27.82
C HIS A 120 -3.06 -16.87 -28.81
N LYS A 121 -2.24 -15.81 -28.79
CA LYS A 121 -1.03 -15.72 -29.65
C LYS A 121 0.03 -16.78 -29.33
N MET A 122 0.11 -17.25 -28.08
CA MET A 122 1.01 -18.32 -27.67
C MET A 122 0.52 -19.72 -28.07
N LEU A 123 -0.77 -19.99 -27.87
CA LEU A 123 -1.36 -21.31 -28.07
C LEU A 123 -1.77 -21.57 -29.53
N VAL A 124 -2.05 -20.52 -30.30
CA VAL A 124 -2.34 -20.67 -31.73
C VAL A 124 -1.06 -20.97 -32.49
N LYS A 125 -1.05 -22.14 -33.12
CA LYS A 125 -0.04 -22.49 -34.13
C LYS A 125 -0.06 -21.43 -35.21
N LYS A 126 1.04 -20.69 -35.37
CA LYS A 126 1.17 -19.69 -36.43
C LYS A 126 0.95 -20.35 -37.79
N ASN A 127 -0.22 -20.12 -38.40
CA ASN A 127 -0.44 -20.40 -39.80
C ASN A 127 0.35 -19.36 -40.60
N TYR A 128 1.59 -19.71 -40.92
CA TYR A 128 2.38 -18.92 -41.85
C TYR A 128 1.77 -19.07 -43.24
N SER A 129 1.58 -17.96 -43.95
CA SER A 129 1.39 -18.00 -45.40
C SER A 129 2.57 -18.74 -46.03
N GLU A 130 2.35 -19.37 -47.19
CA GLU A 130 3.41 -20.11 -47.90
C GLU A 130 4.66 -19.25 -48.10
N GLU A 131 4.48 -17.96 -48.41
CA GLU A 131 5.56 -16.98 -48.56
C GLU A 131 6.38 -16.79 -47.27
N ARG A 132 5.74 -16.59 -46.11
CA ARG A 132 6.45 -16.46 -44.81
C ARG A 132 7.10 -17.77 -44.39
N ARG A 133 6.51 -18.91 -44.75
CA ARG A 133 7.07 -20.24 -44.50
C ARG A 133 8.35 -20.44 -45.32
N GLU A 134 8.33 -20.08 -46.60
CA GLU A 134 9.49 -20.15 -47.50
C GLU A 134 10.61 -19.18 -47.08
N GLN A 135 10.29 -17.96 -46.63
CA GLN A 135 11.30 -17.05 -46.09
C GLN A 135 12.01 -17.62 -44.85
N ARG A 136 11.27 -18.26 -43.93
CA ARG A 136 11.89 -18.91 -42.75
C ARG A 136 12.71 -20.14 -43.11
N LYS A 137 12.32 -20.90 -44.15
CA LYS A 137 13.14 -22.01 -44.67
C LYS A 137 14.43 -21.49 -45.30
N ARG A 138 14.36 -20.42 -46.09
CA ARG A 138 15.53 -19.78 -46.74
C ARG A 138 16.53 -19.19 -45.75
N GLY A 139 16.06 -18.69 -44.60
CA GLY A 139 16.90 -18.19 -43.51
C GLY A 139 17.44 -19.25 -42.55
N ARG A 140 17.11 -20.54 -42.75
CA ARG A 140 17.60 -21.62 -41.90
C ARG A 140 19.07 -21.88 -42.25
N ASN A 141 19.93 -21.83 -41.24
CA ASN A 141 21.38 -22.04 -41.37
C ASN A 141 21.73 -23.53 -41.58
N ASP A 142 21.11 -24.16 -42.58
CA ASP A 142 21.38 -25.54 -43.01
C ASP A 142 22.49 -25.58 -44.07
N LYS A 143 23.40 -24.59 -44.09
CA LYS A 143 24.71 -24.78 -44.71
C LYS A 143 25.58 -25.59 -43.74
N LYS A 144 25.23 -26.87 -43.54
CA LYS A 144 26.21 -27.86 -43.11
C LYS A 144 27.29 -27.88 -44.18
N ILE A 145 28.40 -27.19 -43.92
CA ILE A 145 29.64 -27.30 -44.68
C ILE A 145 29.99 -28.79 -44.64
N LYS A 146 29.82 -29.48 -45.78
CA LYS A 146 30.35 -30.83 -45.95
C LYS A 146 31.86 -30.68 -46.06
N LYS A 147 32.59 -31.13 -45.04
CA LYS A 147 34.01 -31.45 -45.16
C LYS A 147 34.18 -32.68 -46.05
#